data_AF-A0A6J2KND2-F1
#
_entry.id   AF-A0A6J2KND2-F1
#
_cell.length_a   1.000
_cell.length_b   1.000
_cell.length_c   1.000
_cell.angle_alpha   90.00
_cell.angle_beta   90.00
_cell.angle_gamma   90.00
#
_symmetry.space_group_name_H-M   'P 1'
#
loop_
_entity.id
_entity.type
_entity.pdbx_description
1 polymer ?
#
loop_
_entity_poly.entity_id
_entity_poly.type
_entity_poly.pdbx_seq_one_letter_code
_entity_poly.pdbx_strand_id
1 'polypeptide(L)'
;MSCFFLHQWGRHEVLQTLTKNLTVDQEVDLRELSERTEGYTPADLKSLLVTAQLTRLEKQLAHNDDTTLGSVVVQQEDIDGALDETKPSLSREQLLFYDMIYKRFRGETLTSEQKIMAGRFEKQRATLA
;
A
#
# COMPACT_ATOMS: atom_id res chain seq x y z
N MET A 1 -2.71 -1.25 19.25
CA MET A 1 -2.32 -0.80 17.89
C MET A 1 -2.97 -1.73 16.88
N SER A 2 -3.96 -1.23 16.13
CA SER A 2 -4.63 -1.99 15.09
C SER A 2 -3.65 -2.14 13.92
N CYS A 3 -3.12 -3.36 13.71
CA CYS A 3 -2.05 -3.71 12.76
C CYS A 3 -2.32 -3.29 11.30
N PHE A 4 -3.56 -2.94 10.95
CA PHE A 4 -3.97 -2.60 9.59
C PHE A 4 -3.61 -1.18 9.12
N PHE A 5 -3.49 -0.23 10.04
CA PHE A 5 -3.08 1.13 9.69
C PHE A 5 -1.61 1.29 10.06
N LEU A 6 -0.73 0.86 9.17
CA LEU A 6 0.67 1.21 9.31
C LEU A 6 0.75 2.74 9.25
N HIS A 7 1.03 3.37 10.39
CA HIS A 7 1.55 4.73 10.43
C HIS A 7 2.75 4.84 9.49
N GLN A 8 3.12 6.06 9.07
CA GLN A 8 4.23 6.31 8.15
C GLN A 8 5.48 5.46 8.46
N TRP A 9 5.85 5.36 9.74
CA TRP A 9 6.95 4.50 10.21
C TRP A 9 6.81 3.03 9.80
N GLY A 10 5.64 2.43 10.01
CA GLY A 10 5.39 1.03 9.66
C GLY A 10 5.45 0.80 8.16
N ARG A 11 4.97 1.76 7.35
CA ARG A 11 5.12 1.67 5.88
C ARG A 11 6.58 1.77 5.46
N HIS A 12 7.35 2.65 6.10
CA HIS A 12 8.78 2.78 5.85
C HIS A 12 9.53 1.48 6.18
N GLU A 13 9.24 0.82 7.30
CA GLU A 13 9.84 -0.48 7.65
C GLU A 13 9.47 -1.58 6.65
N VAL A 14 8.22 -1.59 6.17
CA VAL A 14 7.78 -2.51 5.13
C VAL A 14 8.54 -2.25 3.83
N LEU A 15 8.65 -0.99 3.39
CA LEU A 15 9.42 -0.61 2.21
C LEU A 15 10.88 -1.04 2.33
N GLN A 16 11.54 -0.73 3.45
CA GLN A 16 12.92 -1.18 3.71
C GLN A 16 13.08 -2.70 3.65
N THR A 17 12.06 -3.46 4.05
CA THR A 17 12.10 -4.93 3.99
C THR A 17 11.90 -5.43 2.57
N LEU A 18 10.96 -4.84 1.83
CA LEU A 18 10.68 -5.21 0.44
C LEU A 18 11.86 -4.88 -0.48
N THR A 19 12.52 -3.73 -0.29
CA THR A 19 13.68 -3.33 -1.07
C THR A 19 14.94 -4.15 -0.79
N LYS A 20 14.98 -5.00 0.25
CA LYS A 20 16.11 -5.94 0.41
C LYS A 20 16.18 -7.01 -0.69
N ASN A 21 15.03 -7.31 -1.32
CA ASN A 21 14.93 -8.29 -2.39
C ASN A 21 14.92 -7.63 -3.78
N LEU A 22 15.14 -6.31 -3.86
CA LEU A 22 15.08 -5.52 -5.08
C LEU A 22 16.29 -4.61 -5.14
N THR A 23 16.88 -4.43 -6.32
CA THR A 23 17.95 -3.44 -6.49
C THR A 23 17.30 -2.09 -6.75
N VAL A 24 17.35 -1.20 -5.77
CA VAL A 24 16.82 0.16 -5.85
C VAL A 24 17.98 1.14 -5.86
N ASP A 25 17.87 2.19 -6.66
CA ASP A 25 18.86 3.26 -6.73
C ASP A 25 19.03 3.94 -5.36
N GLN A 26 20.25 4.41 -5.06
CA GLN A 26 20.55 5.11 -3.81
C GLN A 26 19.87 6.48 -3.72
N GLU A 27 19.48 7.05 -4.85
CA GLU A 27 18.74 8.32 -4.92
C GLU A 27 17.27 8.18 -4.51
N VAL A 28 16.74 6.95 -4.39
CA VAL A 28 15.34 6.73 -4.00
C VAL A 28 15.14 6.96 -2.50
N ASP A 29 14.31 7.95 -2.15
CA ASP A 29 13.94 8.21 -0.76
C ASP A 29 12.72 7.37 -0.32
N LEU A 30 13.00 6.27 0.40
CA LEU A 30 11.96 5.41 0.98
C LEU A 30 11.14 6.10 2.09
N ARG A 31 11.64 7.19 2.69
CA ARG A 31 10.89 7.97 3.67
C ARG A 31 9.83 8.81 2.95
N GLU A 32 10.21 9.52 1.89
CA GLU A 32 9.26 10.25 1.05
C GLU A 32 8.19 9.31 0.48
N LEU A 33 8.61 8.15 -0.04
CA LEU A 33 7.68 7.16 -0.57
C LEU A 33 6.67 6.68 0.50
N SER A 34 7.10 6.54 1.75
CA SER A 34 6.20 6.16 2.85
C SER A 34 5.15 7.24 3.17
N GLU A 35 5.45 8.51 2.92
CA GLU A 35 4.51 9.63 3.08
C GLU A 35 3.47 9.64 1.96
N ARG A 36 3.91 9.42 0.72
CA ARG A 36 3.04 9.42 -0.47
C ARG A 36 2.10 8.20 -0.56
N THR A 37 2.41 7.13 0.16
CA THR A 37 1.65 5.85 0.14
C THR A 37 0.69 5.70 1.32
N GLU A 38 0.06 6.79 1.77
CA GLU A 38 -0.96 6.71 2.81
C GLU A 38 -2.15 5.82 2.37
N GLY A 39 -2.58 4.93 3.27
CA GLY A 39 -3.66 3.98 3.00
C GLY A 39 -3.23 2.71 2.26
N TYR A 40 -1.98 2.61 1.80
CA TYR A 40 -1.46 1.40 1.18
C TYR A 40 -1.28 0.30 2.23
N THR A 41 -1.73 -0.90 1.88
CA THR A 41 -1.43 -2.12 2.63
C THR A 41 -0.02 -2.63 2.28
N PRO A 42 0.58 -3.53 3.07
CA PRO A 42 1.85 -4.17 2.71
C PRO A 42 1.83 -4.86 1.33
N ALA A 43 0.66 -5.40 0.93
CA ALA A 43 0.49 -5.99 -0.38
C ALA A 43 0.50 -4.93 -1.49
N ASP A 44 -0.13 -3.78 -1.27
CA ASP A 44 -0.14 -2.67 -2.22
C ASP A 44 1.28 -2.10 -2.40
N LEU A 45 2.03 -1.91 -1.30
CA LEU A 45 3.42 -1.45 -1.36
C LEU A 45 4.31 -2.43 -2.16
N LYS A 46 4.09 -3.74 -1.97
CA LYS A 46 4.80 -4.76 -2.76
C LYS A 46 4.42 -4.68 -4.23
N SER A 47 3.13 -4.53 -4.53
CA SER A 47 2.65 -4.40 -5.92
C SER A 47 3.26 -3.17 -6.59
N LEU A 48 3.31 -2.03 -5.90
CA LEU A 48 3.92 -0.80 -6.40
C LEU A 48 5.39 -0.99 -6.78
N LEU A 49 6.19 -1.61 -5.91
CA LEU A 49 7.61 -1.85 -6.19
C LEU A 49 7.81 -2.85 -7.34
N VAL A 50 6.97 -3.87 -7.44
CA VAL A 50 7.00 -4.83 -8.55
C VAL A 50 6.62 -4.16 -9.86
N THR A 51 5.59 -3.32 -9.88
CA THR A 51 5.21 -2.53 -11.07
C THR A 51 6.38 -1.67 -11.53
N ALA A 52 7.01 -0.90 -10.63
CA ALA A 52 8.18 -0.09 -10.97
C ALA A 52 9.34 -0.93 -11.55
N GLN A 53 9.62 -2.11 -10.97
CA GLN A 53 10.64 -3.01 -11.49
C GLN A 53 10.32 -3.55 -12.88
N LEU A 54 9.06 -3.91 -13.14
CA LEU A 54 8.63 -4.40 -14.45
C LEU A 54 8.69 -3.30 -15.50
N THR A 55 8.22 -2.09 -15.19
CA THR A 55 8.33 -0.93 -16.10
C THR A 55 9.80 -0.67 -16.47
N ARG A 56 10.70 -0.77 -15.50
CA ARG A 56 12.14 -0.60 -15.74
C ARG A 56 12.72 -1.69 -16.64
N LEU A 57 12.36 -2.95 -16.39
CA LEU A 57 12.76 -4.09 -17.20
C LEU A 57 12.25 -3.95 -18.65
N GLU A 58 11.00 -3.56 -18.84
CA GLU A 58 10.40 -3.33 -20.16
C GLU A 58 11.14 -2.22 -20.93
N LYS A 59 11.47 -1.10 -20.26
CA LYS A 59 12.30 -0.04 -20.85
C LYS A 59 13.67 -0.56 -21.30
N GLN A 60 14.36 -1.35 -20.47
CA GLN A 60 15.67 -1.91 -20.83
C GLN A 60 15.59 -2.85 -22.03
N LEU A 61 14.60 -3.74 -22.05
CA LEU A 61 14.36 -4.67 -23.16
C LEU A 61 14.07 -3.93 -24.48
N ALA A 62 13.31 -2.83 -24.43
CA ALA A 62 12.98 -2.04 -25.61
C ALA A 62 14.21 -1.34 -26.22
N HIS A 63 15.23 -1.03 -25.41
CA HIS A 63 16.44 -0.34 -25.87
C HIS A 63 17.55 -1.27 -26.38
N ASN A 64 17.34 -2.60 -26.40
CA ASN A 64 18.33 -3.62 -26.76
C ASN A 64 19.65 -3.49 -25.99
N ASP A 65 19.61 -2.96 -24.76
CA ASP A 65 20.78 -2.98 -23.89
C ASP A 65 21.02 -4.44 -23.48
N ASP A 66 22.07 -5.04 -24.04
CA ASP A 66 22.62 -6.37 -23.65
C ASP A 66 23.22 -6.35 -22.23
N THR A 67 22.93 -5.28 -21.46
CA THR A 67 23.24 -5.13 -20.05
C THR A 67 22.49 -6.21 -19.30
N THR A 68 23.19 -7.32 -19.06
CA THR A 68 22.87 -8.43 -18.16
C THR A 68 21.52 -8.29 -17.47
N LEU A 69 20.51 -9.03 -17.97
CA LEU A 69 19.16 -9.19 -17.41
C LEU A 69 19.08 -9.38 -15.87
N GLY A 70 20.22 -9.62 -15.21
CA GLY A 70 20.35 -9.82 -13.78
C GLY A 70 20.43 -8.56 -12.91
N SER A 71 20.64 -7.35 -13.46
CA SER A 71 20.78 -6.14 -12.63
C SER A 71 19.84 -5.00 -13.05
N VAL A 72 18.54 -5.22 -12.89
CA VAL A 72 17.54 -4.14 -13.03
C VAL A 72 17.63 -3.24 -11.80
N VAL A 73 18.06 -1.99 -11.97
CA VAL A 73 18.09 -0.97 -10.91
C VAL A 73 16.85 -0.10 -11.06
N VAL A 74 15.95 -0.16 -10.08
CA VAL A 74 14.73 0.65 -10.02
C VAL A 74 15.09 2.08 -9.65
N GLN A 75 14.71 3.04 -10.48
CA GLN A 75 14.92 4.47 -10.24
C GLN A 75 13.65 5.16 -9.73
N GLN A 76 13.82 6.38 -9.24
CA GLN A 76 12.73 7.22 -8.75
C GLN A 76 11.63 7.41 -9.81
N GLU A 77 12.01 7.62 -11.07
CA GLU A 77 11.06 7.77 -12.19
C GLU A 77 10.13 6.56 -12.38
N ASP A 78 10.62 5.35 -12.11
CA ASP A 78 9.83 4.12 -12.27
C ASP A 78 8.85 3.98 -11.10
N ILE A 79 9.25 4.42 -9.91
CA ILE A 79 8.40 4.47 -8.72
C ILE A 79 7.29 5.50 -8.89
N ASP A 80 7.62 6.68 -9.42
CA ASP A 80 6.64 7.72 -9.69
C ASP A 80 5.61 7.26 -10.73
N GLY A 81 6.04 6.60 -11.80
CA GLY A 81 5.13 5.98 -12.76
C GLY A 81 4.24 4.91 -12.13
N ALA A 82 4.81 4.06 -11.26
CA ALA A 82 4.04 3.04 -10.54
C ALA A 82 3.04 3.62 -9.52
N LEU A 83 3.34 4.79 -8.93
CA LEU A 83 2.41 5.49 -8.04
C LEU A 83 1.18 6.01 -8.79
N ASP A 84 1.34 6.42 -10.05
CA ASP A 84 0.21 6.87 -10.88
C ASP A 84 -0.70 5.70 -11.29
N GLU A 85 -0.13 4.51 -11.47
CA GLU A 85 -0.86 3.31 -11.87
C GLU A 85 -1.51 2.58 -10.68
N THR A 86 -0.81 2.53 -9.55
CA THR A 86 -1.26 1.76 -8.37
C THR A 86 -2.11 2.60 -7.44
N LYS A 87 -3.06 1.95 -6.75
CA LYS A 87 -3.95 2.58 -5.77
C LYS A 87 -4.09 1.67 -4.55
N PRO A 88 -4.39 2.22 -3.36
CA PRO A 88 -4.65 1.39 -2.19
C PRO A 88 -5.83 0.45 -2.44
N SER A 89 -5.68 -0.82 -2.07
CA SER A 89 -6.70 -1.85 -2.29
C SER A 89 -7.91 -1.71 -1.37
N LEU A 90 -7.73 -1.05 -0.22
CA LEU A 90 -8.80 -0.83 0.75
C LEU A 90 -9.39 0.56 0.62
N SER A 91 -10.72 0.63 0.51
CA SER A 91 -11.45 1.88 0.56
C SER A 91 -11.49 2.46 1.98
N ARG A 92 -11.71 3.77 2.09
CA ARG A 92 -11.90 4.43 3.39
C ARG A 92 -13.05 3.82 4.21
N GLU A 93 -14.11 3.37 3.55
CA GLU A 93 -15.23 2.71 4.22
C GLU A 93 -14.84 1.34 4.79
N GLN A 94 -14.10 0.53 4.02
CA GLN A 94 -13.60 -0.76 4.50
C GLN A 94 -12.63 -0.57 5.67
N LEU A 95 -11.77 0.43 5.60
CA LEU A 95 -10.84 0.81 6.67
C LEU A 95 -11.58 1.20 7.95
N LEU A 96 -12.62 2.04 7.86
CA LEU A 96 -13.47 2.41 9.00
C LEU A 96 -14.23 1.20 9.56
N PHE A 97 -14.69 0.31 8.68
CA PHE A 97 -15.38 -0.92 9.04
C PHE A 97 -14.49 -1.86 9.85
N TYR A 98 -13.27 -2.12 9.39
CA TYR A 98 -12.31 -2.94 10.13
C TYR A 98 -11.94 -2.30 11.47
N ASP A 99 -11.65 -0.99 11.51
CA ASP A 99 -11.34 -0.30 12.78
C ASP A 99 -12.48 -0.41 13.80
N MET A 100 -13.72 -0.25 13.34
CA MET A 100 -14.91 -0.45 14.17
C MET A 100 -14.98 -1.88 14.73
N ILE A 101 -14.78 -2.90 13.89
CA ILE A 101 -14.79 -4.29 14.32
C ILE A 101 -13.74 -4.52 15.41
N TYR A 102 -12.51 -4.06 15.19
CA TYR A 102 -11.42 -4.22 16.15
C TYR A 102 -11.71 -3.50 17.48
N LYS A 103 -12.22 -2.26 17.43
CA LYS A 103 -12.61 -1.52 18.64
C LYS A 103 -13.67 -2.25 19.44
N ARG A 104 -14.68 -2.81 18.77
CA ARG A 104 -15.74 -3.59 19.42
C ARG A 104 -15.18 -4.84 20.11
N PHE A 105 -14.25 -5.56 19.47
CA PHE A 105 -13.59 -6.71 20.09
C PHE A 105 -12.72 -6.33 21.30
N ARG A 106 -12.10 -5.14 21.30
CA ARG A 106 -11.30 -4.63 22.42
C ARG A 106 -12.11 -3.92 23.51
N GLY A 107 -13.43 -3.80 23.34
CA GLY A 107 -14.29 -3.08 24.29
C GLY A 107 -14.09 -1.55 24.28
N GLU A 108 -13.50 -1.00 23.22
CA GLU A 108 -13.27 0.43 23.06
C GLU A 108 -14.55 1.15 22.58
N THR A 109 -14.70 2.43 22.94
CA THR A 109 -15.83 3.26 22.48
C THR A 109 -15.68 3.64 21.00
N LEU A 110 -16.77 3.47 20.24
CA LEU A 110 -16.82 3.86 18.83
C LEU A 110 -17.01 5.37 18.66
N THR A 111 -16.42 5.92 17.61
CA THR A 111 -16.65 7.31 17.16
C THR A 111 -18.06 7.47 16.57
N SER A 112 -18.53 8.72 16.43
CA SER A 112 -19.84 9.01 15.83
C SER A 112 -19.98 8.45 14.41
N GLU A 113 -18.94 8.60 13.58
CA GLU A 113 -18.91 8.04 12.21
C GLU A 113 -19.03 6.52 12.23
N GLN A 114 -18.31 5.85 13.13
CA GLN A 114 -18.34 4.39 13.26
C GLN A 114 -19.70 3.87 13.77
N LYS A 115 -20.35 4.60 14.68
CA LYS A 115 -21.72 4.27 15.13
C LYS A 115 -22.74 4.38 13.99
N ILE A 116 -22.63 5.43 13.16
CA ILE A 116 -23.48 5.63 11.99
C ILE A 116 -23.27 4.48 10.98
N MET A 117 -22.02 4.12 10.71
CA MET A 117 -21.71 2.97 9.85
C MET A 117 -22.24 1.65 10.40
N ALA A 118 -22.06 1.38 11.70
CA ALA A 118 -22.59 0.17 12.35
C ALA A 118 -24.10 0.02 12.12
N GLY A 119 -24.86 1.09 12.34
CA GLY A 119 -26.30 1.10 12.15
C GLY A 119 -26.74 0.95 10.70
N ARG A 120 -25.91 1.37 9.72
CA ARG A 120 -26.20 1.15 8.29
C ARG A 120 -26.02 -0.32 7.90
N PHE A 121 -24.97 -0.97 8.39
CA PHE A 121 -24.71 -2.39 8.11
C PHE A 121 -25.72 -3.32 8.80
N GLU A 122 -26.15 -3.02 10.01
CA GLU A 122 -27.23 -3.78 10.68
C GLU A 122 -28.54 -3.75 9.88
N LYS A 123 -28.89 -2.59 9.30
CA LYS A 123 -30.08 -2.45 8.46
C LYS A 123 -29.97 -3.22 7.15
N GLN A 124 -28.82 -3.22 6.48
CA GLN A 124 -28.62 -3.99 5.24
C GLN A 124 -28.74 -5.51 5.46
N ARG A 125 -28.36 -6.02 6.64
CA ARG A 125 -28.52 -7.44 6.98
C ARG A 125 -29.98 -7.83 7.22
N ALA A 126 -30.84 -6.88 7.62
CA ALA A 126 -32.27 -7.14 7.85
C ALA A 126 -33.11 -7.15 6.57
N THR A 127 -32.64 -6.55 5.48
CA THR A 127 -33.38 -6.45 4.20
C THR A 127 -33.10 -7.62 3.23
N LEU A 128 -32.11 -8.46 3.53
CA LEU A 128 -31.72 -9.63 2.73
C LEU A 128 -32.32 -10.95 3.25
N ALA A 129 -33.32 -10.90 4.13
CA ALA A 129 -34.03 -12.04 4.68
C ALA A 129 -35.45 -12.13 4.11
#